data_AF-A0A8H6VUQ6-F1
#
_entry.id   AF-A0A8H6VUQ6-F1
#
_cell.length_a   1.000
_cell.length_b   1.000
_cell.length_c   1.000
_cell.angle_alpha   90.00
_cell.angle_beta   90.00
_cell.angle_gamma   90.00
#
_symmetry.space_group_name_H-M   'P 1'
#
loop_
_entity.id
_entity.type
_entity.pdbx_description
1 polymer ?
#
loop_
_entity_poly.entity_id
_entity_poly.type
_entity_poly.pdbx_seq_one_letter_code
_entity_poly.pdbx_strand_id
1 'polypeptide(L)'
;MADVQYAFGKGHQVASHTWSHPTLTSLSADQIHDNMYRIEEAFSRILGIRPAFMRPPFGAWDSNVQSVSAARGQSIAMWDADTKDADGGTVASGKAVLDGVANANAPNAIVLAHETVSTTPSELVPYAISLFKNKGYQLVTLAECLGVSPYQVVGVPQQPMPHWTCDGTPKPGLACGGNSGISCQTGTPIVASPPNNDPPTPEPLTNQYIHPMANSGKCLAVASNSDGAAVTVQDCQTSNSQAWTITGTGLISIYGNKCLDVPSGSTALGTKLQVWTCSQSNANQQWTLGAAQTLQWTGKSRCLDLTDGSVANGNRMQIWSCANNQNQQFTRTDGPGSGGGGGGGGGSAKTIRPNKSGSTCLSAVSNNNGAAVVAQPCVTGAANQQWTQNGGTLLVHGNKCLDVTDGNTSNGAKLQIWACNPGQGNAAQQWTVSAARAISWNGRNKCVDLTDGRTTTGNRIQTWDCSPSSPGANQIWNLV
;
A
#
# COMPACT_ATOMS: atom_id res chain seq x y z
N MET A 1 -1.91 17.69 -24.44
CA MET A 1 -3.19 17.18 -23.88
C MET A 1 -4.21 16.85 -24.98
N ALA A 2 -4.48 17.75 -25.93
CA ALA A 2 -5.48 17.53 -26.98
C ALA A 2 -5.21 16.28 -27.85
N ASP A 3 -3.97 16.04 -28.26
CA ASP A 3 -3.66 14.96 -29.21
C ASP A 3 -3.84 13.55 -28.61
N VAL A 4 -3.44 13.36 -27.35
CA VAL A 4 -3.59 12.06 -26.68
C VAL A 4 -5.07 11.77 -26.36
N GLN A 5 -5.85 12.79 -26.00
CA GLN A 5 -7.30 12.66 -25.82
C GLN A 5 -8.00 12.33 -27.14
N TYR A 6 -7.58 12.96 -28.23
CA TYR A 6 -8.08 12.66 -29.57
C TYR A 6 -7.79 11.21 -29.96
N ALA A 7 -6.54 10.77 -29.85
CA ALA A 7 -6.15 9.40 -30.21
C ALA A 7 -6.92 8.36 -29.39
N PHE A 8 -6.98 8.55 -28.07
CA PHE A 8 -7.73 7.66 -27.17
C PHE A 8 -9.23 7.63 -27.50
N GLY A 9 -9.84 8.81 -27.74
CA GLY A 9 -11.25 8.93 -28.14
C GLY A 9 -11.57 8.33 -29.52
N LYS A 10 -10.56 8.12 -30.37
CA LYS A 10 -10.69 7.41 -31.66
C LYS A 10 -10.45 5.89 -31.56
N GLY A 11 -10.27 5.37 -30.34
CA GLY A 11 -10.08 3.94 -30.10
C GLY A 11 -8.64 3.46 -30.26
N HIS A 12 -7.66 4.36 -30.37
CA HIS A 12 -6.26 3.96 -30.31
C HIS A 12 -5.86 3.56 -28.89
N GLN A 13 -5.10 2.46 -28.77
CA GLN A 13 -4.53 2.05 -27.49
C GLN A 13 -3.38 2.99 -27.10
N VAL A 14 -3.54 3.69 -25.98
CA VAL A 14 -2.47 4.47 -25.33
C VAL A 14 -1.68 3.57 -24.36
N ALA A 15 -0.35 3.57 -24.44
CA ALA A 15 0.54 2.83 -23.56
C ALA A 15 1.62 3.72 -22.95
N SER A 16 2.33 3.24 -21.92
CA SER A 16 3.42 4.00 -21.28
C SER A 16 4.66 4.04 -22.17
N HIS A 17 5.25 5.21 -22.32
CA HIS A 17 6.58 5.38 -22.91
C HIS A 17 7.51 6.18 -21.99
N THR A 18 7.24 6.10 -20.67
CA THR A 18 7.87 6.87 -19.59
C THR A 18 7.63 8.38 -19.69
N TRP A 19 7.98 9.11 -18.64
CA TRP A 19 7.78 10.55 -18.57
C TRP A 19 8.75 11.35 -19.44
N SER A 20 10.05 11.09 -19.30
CA SER A 20 11.09 11.91 -19.95
C SER A 20 11.92 11.15 -20.98
N HIS A 21 11.46 9.99 -21.46
CA HIS A 21 12.19 9.20 -22.47
C HIS A 21 13.69 8.92 -22.11
N PRO A 22 14.03 8.51 -20.87
CA PRO A 22 15.42 8.22 -20.53
C PRO A 22 15.82 6.79 -20.94
N THR A 23 17.12 6.56 -21.09
CA THR A 23 17.67 5.19 -21.27
C THR A 23 17.51 4.40 -19.97
N LEU A 24 16.52 3.52 -19.88
CA LEU A 24 16.15 2.90 -18.61
C LEU A 24 17.22 1.98 -18.01
N THR A 25 18.04 1.36 -18.84
CA THR A 25 19.14 0.48 -18.39
C THR A 25 20.28 1.22 -17.70
N SER A 26 20.34 2.55 -17.78
CA SER A 26 21.32 3.36 -17.04
C SER A 26 20.77 3.89 -15.71
N LEU A 27 19.52 3.56 -15.37
CA LEU A 27 18.82 4.10 -14.21
C LEU A 27 18.70 3.08 -13.09
N SER A 28 18.59 3.58 -11.85
CA SER A 28 18.18 2.74 -10.72
C SER A 28 16.70 2.35 -10.83
N ALA A 29 16.29 1.30 -10.11
CA ALA A 29 14.89 0.88 -10.05
C ALA A 29 13.94 2.03 -9.65
N ASP A 30 14.35 2.87 -8.70
CA ASP A 30 13.59 4.05 -8.24
C ASP A 30 13.41 5.08 -9.35
N GLN A 31 14.46 5.34 -10.14
CA GLN A 31 14.42 6.30 -11.24
C GLN A 31 13.55 5.79 -12.41
N ILE A 32 13.57 4.48 -12.68
CA ILE A 32 12.67 3.84 -13.65
C ILE A 32 11.22 3.95 -13.16
N HIS A 33 10.98 3.64 -11.89
CA HIS A 33 9.66 3.73 -11.27
C HIS A 33 9.08 5.15 -11.34
N ASP A 34 9.85 6.18 -10.96
CA ASP A 34 9.42 7.59 -10.99
C ASP A 34 9.01 8.01 -12.42
N ASN A 35 9.81 7.62 -13.41
CA ASN A 35 9.53 7.88 -14.82
C ASN A 35 8.23 7.24 -15.32
N MET A 36 7.97 5.99 -14.92
CA MET A 36 6.75 5.27 -15.31
C MET A 36 5.53 5.77 -14.54
N TYR A 37 5.71 6.20 -13.29
CA TYR A 37 4.63 6.72 -12.46
C TYR A 37 4.10 8.07 -12.97
N ARG A 38 4.99 9.03 -13.25
CA ARG A 38 4.59 10.38 -13.69
C ARG A 38 3.72 10.34 -14.96
N ILE A 39 4.03 9.44 -15.89
CA ILE A 39 3.24 9.29 -17.12
C ILE A 39 1.89 8.60 -16.86
N GLU A 40 1.85 7.59 -16.00
CA GLU A 40 0.60 6.91 -15.63
C GLU A 40 -0.38 7.84 -14.94
N GLU A 41 0.13 8.72 -14.09
CA GLU A 41 -0.65 9.75 -13.45
C GLU A 41 -1.22 10.76 -14.42
N ALA A 42 -0.40 11.24 -15.36
CA ALA A 42 -0.86 12.12 -16.41
C ALA A 42 -1.99 11.45 -17.19
N PHE A 43 -1.87 10.17 -17.52
CA PHE A 43 -2.93 9.41 -18.19
C PHE A 43 -4.17 9.20 -17.32
N SER A 44 -4.01 8.90 -16.03
CA SER A 44 -5.13 8.79 -15.08
C SER A 44 -5.94 10.09 -15.04
N ARG A 45 -5.27 11.24 -15.04
CA ARG A 45 -5.92 12.55 -15.06
C ARG A 45 -6.53 12.91 -16.40
N ILE A 46 -5.78 12.76 -17.49
CA ILE A 46 -6.14 13.25 -18.82
C ILE A 46 -7.18 12.34 -19.49
N LEU A 47 -7.07 11.04 -19.25
CA LEU A 47 -7.80 9.98 -19.96
C LEU A 47 -8.57 9.04 -19.04
N GLY A 48 -8.32 9.07 -17.71
CA GLY A 48 -8.96 8.14 -16.78
C GLY A 48 -8.36 6.73 -16.81
N ILE A 49 -7.18 6.51 -17.39
CA ILE A 49 -6.62 5.15 -17.58
C ILE A 49 -5.26 4.96 -16.93
N ARG A 50 -4.95 3.70 -16.58
CA ARG A 50 -3.59 3.24 -16.25
C ARG A 50 -3.15 2.14 -17.23
N PRO A 51 -2.12 2.35 -18.07
CA PRO A 51 -1.65 1.37 -19.06
C PRO A 51 -1.24 0.02 -18.47
N ALA A 52 -1.61 -1.07 -19.16
CA ALA A 52 -1.09 -2.42 -18.90
C ALA A 52 0.20 -2.74 -19.68
N PHE A 53 0.63 -1.81 -20.54
CA PHE A 53 1.80 -1.98 -21.40
C PHE A 53 2.72 -0.77 -21.28
N MET A 54 4.01 -1.03 -21.39
CA MET A 54 5.03 0.00 -21.55
C MET A 54 6.00 -0.38 -22.67
N ARG A 55 6.41 0.59 -23.48
CA ARG A 55 7.55 0.45 -24.39
C ARG A 55 8.73 1.18 -23.78
N PRO A 56 9.88 0.51 -23.53
CA PRO A 56 11.08 1.19 -23.07
C PRO A 56 11.57 2.21 -24.12
N PRO A 57 11.91 3.45 -23.73
CA PRO A 57 12.68 4.37 -24.58
C PRO A 57 13.88 3.67 -25.22
N PHE A 58 14.09 3.92 -26.51
CA PHE A 58 15.16 3.30 -27.32
C PHE A 58 15.10 1.75 -27.41
N GLY A 59 14.02 1.11 -26.93
CA GLY A 59 13.98 -0.35 -26.77
C GLY A 59 14.96 -0.87 -25.72
N ALA A 60 15.50 0.01 -24.86
CA ALA A 60 16.51 -0.36 -23.87
C ALA A 60 15.86 -0.99 -22.64
N TRP A 61 16.02 -2.30 -22.49
CA TRP A 61 15.58 -3.04 -21.31
C TRP A 61 16.61 -4.09 -20.88
N ASP A 62 16.62 -4.38 -19.59
CA ASP A 62 17.38 -5.44 -18.95
C ASP A 62 16.53 -6.08 -17.84
N SER A 63 17.14 -6.96 -17.03
CA SER A 63 16.45 -7.59 -15.91
C SER A 63 15.88 -6.59 -14.87
N ASN A 64 16.50 -5.42 -14.70
CA ASN A 64 16.03 -4.39 -13.79
C ASN A 64 14.78 -3.71 -14.36
N VAL A 65 14.81 -3.29 -15.63
CA VAL A 65 13.65 -2.70 -16.33
C VAL A 65 12.47 -3.68 -16.37
N GLN A 66 12.75 -4.95 -16.66
CA GLN A 66 11.76 -6.02 -16.65
C GLN A 66 11.15 -6.22 -15.27
N SER A 67 11.97 -6.27 -14.22
CA SER A 67 11.49 -6.43 -12.84
C SER A 67 10.62 -5.26 -12.38
N VAL A 68 11.02 -4.02 -12.70
CA VAL A 68 10.22 -2.83 -12.37
C VAL A 68 8.91 -2.82 -13.16
N SER A 69 8.92 -3.16 -14.45
CA SER A 69 7.71 -3.21 -15.28
C SER A 69 6.72 -4.27 -14.76
N ALA A 70 7.22 -5.48 -14.46
CA ALA A 70 6.42 -6.57 -13.90
C ALA A 70 5.83 -6.20 -12.54
N ALA A 71 6.62 -5.59 -11.65
CA ALA A 71 6.16 -5.10 -10.34
C ALA A 71 5.03 -4.05 -10.44
N ARG A 72 4.96 -3.33 -11.56
CA ARG A 72 3.93 -2.33 -11.86
C ARG A 72 2.75 -2.90 -12.64
N GLY A 73 2.72 -4.22 -12.90
CA GLY A 73 1.70 -4.86 -13.71
C GLY A 73 1.72 -4.43 -15.18
N GLN A 74 2.87 -3.98 -15.69
CA GLN A 74 3.07 -3.59 -17.08
C GLN A 74 3.89 -4.61 -17.84
N SER A 75 3.37 -5.02 -18.99
CA SER A 75 4.12 -5.83 -19.96
C SER A 75 5.03 -4.93 -20.81
N ILE A 76 6.27 -5.36 -21.01
CA ILE A 76 7.19 -4.71 -21.94
C ILE A 76 6.75 -5.06 -23.36
N ALA A 77 6.35 -4.05 -24.12
CA ALA A 77 5.98 -4.17 -25.52
C ALA A 77 7.21 -3.90 -26.40
N MET A 78 7.64 -4.93 -27.12
CA MET A 78 8.66 -4.84 -28.16
C MET A 78 8.02 -5.02 -29.55
N TRP A 79 8.83 -5.01 -30.59
CA TRP A 79 8.39 -5.10 -31.99
C TRP A 79 9.14 -6.20 -32.73
N ASP A 80 8.52 -6.71 -33.80
CA ASP A 80 9.09 -7.72 -34.68
C ASP A 80 9.91 -7.08 -35.82
N ALA A 81 9.52 -5.87 -36.23
CA ALA A 81 10.20 -5.11 -37.28
C ALA A 81 10.20 -3.61 -36.97
N ASP A 82 11.23 -2.93 -37.47
CA ASP A 82 11.46 -1.49 -37.25
C ASP A 82 11.59 -0.80 -38.60
N THR A 83 10.74 0.19 -38.88
CA THR A 83 10.79 0.97 -40.13
C THR A 83 12.03 1.85 -40.24
N LYS A 84 12.76 2.04 -39.14
CA LYS A 84 13.94 2.91 -39.03
C LYS A 84 13.64 4.38 -39.35
N ASP A 85 12.38 4.79 -39.31
CA ASP A 85 11.96 6.16 -39.61
C ASP A 85 12.57 7.18 -38.63
N ALA A 86 12.68 6.84 -37.35
CA ALA A 86 13.37 7.67 -36.35
C ALA A 86 14.91 7.61 -36.43
N ASP A 87 15.46 6.61 -37.13
CA ASP A 87 16.91 6.39 -37.30
C ASP A 87 17.43 6.93 -38.66
N GLY A 88 16.65 7.79 -39.33
CA GLY A 88 17.01 8.37 -40.64
C GLY A 88 16.62 7.54 -41.86
N GLY A 89 15.82 6.48 -41.67
CA GLY A 89 15.23 5.69 -42.74
C GLY A 89 14.31 6.52 -43.63
N THR A 90 14.37 6.27 -44.94
CA THR A 90 13.48 6.89 -45.92
C THR A 90 12.10 6.22 -45.93
N VAL A 91 11.10 6.89 -46.50
CA VAL A 91 9.79 6.27 -46.77
C VAL A 91 9.93 4.99 -47.59
N ALA A 92 10.84 4.96 -48.58
CA ALA A 92 11.07 3.78 -49.41
C ALA A 92 11.62 2.60 -48.58
N SER A 93 12.59 2.84 -47.69
CA SER A 93 13.12 1.78 -46.82
C SER A 93 12.07 1.31 -45.80
N GLY A 94 11.26 2.22 -45.24
CA GLY A 94 10.15 1.85 -44.35
C GLY A 94 9.11 0.97 -45.06
N LYS A 95 8.75 1.30 -46.31
CA LYS A 95 7.87 0.46 -47.14
C LYS A 95 8.47 -0.91 -47.42
N ALA A 96 9.77 -1.00 -47.69
CA ALA A 96 10.45 -2.28 -47.89
C ALA A 96 10.42 -3.17 -46.63
N VAL A 97 10.52 -2.59 -45.42
CA VAL A 97 10.34 -3.33 -44.16
C VAL A 97 8.91 -3.87 -44.06
N LEU A 98 7.90 -3.05 -44.34
CA LEU A 98 6.49 -3.44 -44.32
C LEU A 98 6.18 -4.56 -45.33
N ASP A 99 6.72 -4.46 -46.55
CA ASP A 99 6.64 -5.51 -47.57
C ASP A 99 7.27 -6.82 -47.07
N GLY A 100 8.42 -6.74 -46.40
CA GLY A 100 9.09 -7.89 -45.79
C GLY A 100 8.19 -8.59 -44.78
N VAL A 101 7.58 -7.85 -43.86
CA VAL A 101 6.63 -8.38 -42.86
C VAL A 101 5.41 -9.02 -43.55
N ALA A 102 4.83 -8.33 -44.54
CA ALA A 102 3.67 -8.80 -45.29
C ALA A 102 3.95 -10.03 -46.18
N ASN A 103 5.22 -10.28 -46.52
CA ASN A 103 5.65 -11.46 -47.30
C ASN A 103 6.06 -12.63 -46.40
N ALA A 104 6.46 -12.37 -45.16
CA ALA A 104 6.72 -13.41 -44.18
C ALA A 104 5.45 -14.19 -43.77
N ASN A 105 4.26 -13.61 -43.98
CA ASN A 105 2.95 -14.20 -43.64
C ASN A 105 2.88 -14.70 -42.18
N ALA A 106 3.52 -13.98 -41.25
CA ALA A 106 3.45 -14.30 -39.83
C ALA A 106 2.01 -14.12 -39.33
N PRO A 107 1.48 -14.99 -38.44
CA PRO A 107 0.09 -14.90 -37.98
C PRO A 107 -0.19 -13.58 -37.25
N ASN A 108 0.79 -13.05 -36.54
CA ASN A 108 0.76 -11.77 -35.84
C ASN A 108 2.06 -11.01 -36.14
N ALA A 109 2.01 -9.68 -36.20
CA ALA A 109 3.19 -8.84 -36.34
C ALA A 109 3.01 -7.48 -35.67
N ILE A 110 4.04 -7.00 -35.00
CA ILE A 110 4.15 -5.66 -34.41
C ILE A 110 5.26 -4.91 -35.14
N VAL A 111 4.90 -3.79 -35.79
CA VAL A 111 5.86 -2.95 -36.51
C VAL A 111 6.05 -1.62 -35.78
N LEU A 112 7.30 -1.25 -35.55
CA LEU A 112 7.68 0.04 -34.96
C LEU A 112 7.75 1.14 -36.03
N ALA A 113 7.04 2.25 -35.75
CA ALA A 113 7.11 3.51 -36.46
C ALA A 113 6.81 4.68 -35.49
N HIS A 114 7.12 5.91 -35.90
CA HIS A 114 7.09 7.10 -35.06
C HIS A 114 6.25 8.22 -35.67
N GLU A 115 5.18 8.61 -34.98
CA GLU A 115 4.28 9.70 -35.37
C GLU A 115 4.95 11.08 -35.37
N THR A 116 6.08 11.21 -34.67
CA THR A 116 6.92 12.42 -34.64
C THR A 116 7.68 12.65 -35.95
N VAL A 117 7.77 11.64 -36.81
CA VAL A 117 8.33 11.74 -38.16
C VAL A 117 7.19 12.07 -39.12
N SER A 118 7.17 13.28 -39.70
CA SER A 118 6.02 13.80 -40.45
C SER A 118 5.56 12.94 -41.63
N THR A 119 6.48 12.22 -42.28
CA THR A 119 6.20 11.29 -43.38
C THR A 119 5.58 9.96 -42.91
N THR A 120 5.74 9.60 -41.65
CA THR A 120 5.18 8.36 -41.10
C THR A 120 3.64 8.36 -41.11
N PRO A 121 2.93 9.33 -40.51
CA PRO A 121 1.47 9.35 -40.54
C PRO A 121 0.90 9.72 -41.92
N SER A 122 1.64 10.47 -42.75
CA SER A 122 1.16 10.93 -44.06
C SER A 122 1.43 9.96 -45.21
N GLU A 123 2.45 9.11 -45.13
CA GLU A 123 2.85 8.20 -46.21
C GLU A 123 3.00 6.74 -45.78
N LEU A 124 3.71 6.45 -44.68
CA LEU A 124 3.97 5.06 -44.26
C LEU A 124 2.72 4.37 -43.70
N VAL A 125 1.99 5.02 -42.80
CA VAL A 125 0.78 4.44 -42.18
C VAL A 125 -0.32 4.16 -43.21
N PRO A 126 -0.67 5.07 -44.15
CA PRO A 126 -1.65 4.77 -45.20
C PRO A 126 -1.24 3.59 -46.10
N TYR A 127 0.05 3.49 -46.42
CA TYR A 127 0.60 2.37 -47.17
C TYR A 127 0.50 1.06 -46.39
N ALA A 128 0.92 1.04 -45.12
CA ALA A 128 0.85 -0.12 -44.24
C ALA A 128 -0.59 -0.65 -44.11
N ILE A 129 -1.56 0.24 -43.88
CA ILE A 129 -2.97 -0.12 -43.76
C ILE A 129 -3.45 -0.82 -45.04
N SER A 130 -3.12 -0.27 -46.21
CA SER A 130 -3.52 -0.82 -47.51
C SER A 130 -2.88 -2.18 -47.76
N LEU A 131 -1.57 -2.29 -47.52
CA LEU A 131 -0.79 -3.51 -47.70
C LEU A 131 -1.32 -4.67 -46.85
N PHE A 132 -1.45 -4.45 -45.53
CA PHE A 132 -1.83 -5.51 -44.60
C PHE A 132 -3.29 -5.93 -44.75
N LYS A 133 -4.21 -5.00 -45.03
CA LYS A 133 -5.61 -5.37 -45.35
C LYS A 133 -5.71 -6.21 -46.61
N ASN A 134 -4.97 -5.87 -47.67
CA ASN A 134 -4.93 -6.65 -48.91
C ASN A 134 -4.34 -8.05 -48.72
N LYS A 135 -3.49 -8.22 -47.71
CA LYS A 135 -2.93 -9.51 -47.28
C LYS A 135 -3.81 -10.28 -46.30
N GLY A 136 -4.96 -9.74 -45.92
CA GLY A 136 -5.93 -10.39 -45.03
C GLY A 136 -5.69 -10.19 -43.53
N TYR A 137 -4.76 -9.32 -43.13
CA TYR A 137 -4.54 -9.00 -41.72
C TYR A 137 -5.66 -8.15 -41.15
N GLN A 138 -5.95 -8.39 -39.86
CA GLN A 138 -6.74 -7.48 -39.04
C GLN A 138 -5.81 -6.50 -38.34
N LEU A 139 -6.09 -5.20 -38.48
CA LEU A 139 -5.35 -4.15 -37.78
C LEU A 139 -6.06 -3.92 -36.45
N VAL A 140 -5.42 -4.39 -35.38
CA VAL A 140 -5.96 -4.37 -34.02
C VAL A 140 -4.96 -3.71 -33.07
N THR A 141 -5.43 -3.38 -31.88
CA THR A 141 -4.55 -2.93 -30.79
C THR A 141 -3.65 -4.07 -30.31
N LEU A 142 -2.56 -3.74 -29.60
CA LEU A 142 -1.67 -4.75 -29.01
C LEU A 142 -2.43 -5.66 -28.04
N ALA A 143 -3.32 -5.08 -27.25
CA ALA A 143 -4.14 -5.80 -26.27
C ALA A 143 -5.08 -6.81 -26.94
N GLU A 144 -5.74 -6.43 -28.04
CA GLU A 144 -6.59 -7.32 -28.83
C GLU A 144 -5.77 -8.43 -29.50
N CYS A 145 -4.61 -8.11 -30.07
CA CYS A 145 -3.68 -9.09 -30.65
C CYS A 145 -3.27 -10.16 -29.63
N LEU A 146 -3.07 -9.76 -28.37
CA LEU A 146 -2.67 -10.66 -27.27
C LEU A 146 -3.84 -11.26 -26.49
N GLY A 147 -5.08 -10.83 -26.73
CA GLY A 147 -6.25 -11.27 -25.98
C GLY A 147 -6.25 -10.88 -24.50
N VAL A 148 -5.67 -9.74 -24.14
CA VAL A 148 -5.57 -9.25 -22.75
C VAL A 148 -6.13 -7.84 -22.59
N SER A 149 -6.28 -7.37 -21.35
CA SER A 149 -6.76 -6.00 -21.10
C SER A 149 -5.71 -4.95 -21.52
N PRO A 150 -6.09 -3.88 -22.25
CA PRO A 150 -5.19 -2.78 -22.60
C PRO A 150 -4.78 -1.93 -21.39
N TYR A 151 -5.59 -1.96 -20.33
CA TYR A 151 -5.46 -1.11 -19.15
C TYR A 151 -5.58 -1.92 -17.86
N GLN A 152 -4.82 -1.52 -16.86
CA GLN A 152 -4.96 -2.03 -15.49
C GLN A 152 -6.13 -1.37 -14.77
N VAL A 153 -6.41 -0.10 -15.11
CA VAL A 153 -7.50 0.70 -14.55
C VAL A 153 -8.14 1.49 -15.68
N VAL A 154 -9.47 1.52 -15.68
CA VAL A 154 -10.30 2.40 -16.51
C VAL A 154 -11.25 3.11 -15.57
N GLY A 155 -11.20 4.44 -15.58
CA GLY A 155 -11.97 5.33 -14.74
C GLY A 155 -12.32 6.61 -15.50
N VAL A 156 -12.65 7.66 -14.76
CA VAL A 156 -13.07 8.94 -15.35
C VAL A 156 -11.92 9.94 -15.42
N PRO A 157 -11.73 10.64 -16.56
CA PRO A 157 -10.81 11.77 -16.64
C PRO A 157 -11.13 12.84 -15.58
N GLN A 158 -10.09 13.48 -15.04
CA GLN A 158 -10.22 14.55 -14.06
C GLN A 158 -10.20 15.93 -14.73
N GLN A 159 -10.83 16.93 -14.11
CA GLN A 159 -10.81 18.30 -14.60
C GLN A 159 -9.44 18.96 -14.40
N PRO A 160 -8.89 19.68 -15.40
CA PRO A 160 -7.59 20.35 -15.29
C PRO A 160 -7.57 21.35 -14.12
N MET A 161 -6.59 21.25 -13.22
CA MET A 161 -6.40 22.22 -12.13
C MET A 161 -5.18 23.12 -12.37
N PRO A 162 -5.16 24.38 -11.90
CA PRO A 162 -4.08 25.34 -12.17
C PRO A 162 -2.68 24.91 -11.72
N HIS A 163 -2.58 24.01 -10.76
CA HIS A 163 -1.31 23.48 -10.25
C HIS A 163 -0.82 22.24 -11.02
N TRP A 164 -1.48 21.86 -12.12
CA TRP A 164 -1.07 20.75 -12.98
C TRP A 164 -0.18 21.29 -14.09
N THR A 165 1.07 21.55 -13.74
CA THR A 165 2.06 22.02 -14.68
C THR A 165 3.16 20.98 -14.89
N CYS A 166 3.76 21.03 -16.08
CA CYS A 166 5.01 20.32 -16.37
C CYS A 166 6.23 21.10 -15.85
N ASP A 167 6.05 22.31 -15.32
CA ASP A 167 7.13 23.11 -14.75
C ASP A 167 7.79 22.39 -13.57
N GLY A 168 9.13 22.34 -13.58
CA GLY A 168 9.91 21.61 -12.58
C GLY A 168 9.99 20.09 -12.79
N THR A 169 9.39 19.55 -13.85
CA THR A 169 9.54 18.13 -14.21
C THR A 169 10.70 17.92 -15.20
N PRO A 170 11.32 16.72 -15.25
CA PRO A 170 12.40 16.44 -16.19
C PRO A 170 11.90 16.54 -17.64
N LYS A 171 12.66 17.26 -18.47
CA LYS A 171 12.42 17.34 -19.93
C LYS A 171 12.83 16.04 -20.62
N PRO A 172 12.34 15.77 -21.84
CA PRO A 172 12.78 14.61 -22.62
C PRO A 172 14.30 14.47 -22.69
N GLY A 173 14.81 13.25 -22.46
CA GLY A 173 16.22 12.90 -22.35
C GLY A 173 16.85 13.10 -20.97
N LEU A 174 16.15 13.70 -20.00
CA LEU A 174 16.70 14.00 -18.67
C LEU A 174 16.07 13.11 -17.58
N ALA A 175 16.90 12.52 -16.72
CA ALA A 175 16.44 11.82 -15.53
C ALA A 175 16.48 12.75 -14.30
N CYS A 176 15.57 12.53 -13.34
CA CYS A 176 15.65 13.11 -12.00
C CYS A 176 17.01 12.76 -11.36
N GLY A 177 17.77 13.79 -10.93
CA GLY A 177 19.05 13.63 -10.23
C GLY A 177 20.28 13.33 -11.11
N GLY A 178 20.18 13.45 -12.44
CA GLY A 178 21.35 13.36 -13.36
C GLY A 178 22.12 14.69 -13.52
N ASN A 179 23.07 14.75 -14.47
CA ASN A 179 23.90 15.93 -14.83
C ASN A 179 23.12 17.18 -15.29
N SER A 180 21.79 17.16 -15.19
CA SER A 180 20.85 18.17 -15.67
C SER A 180 20.78 19.44 -14.79
N GLY A 181 21.40 19.46 -13.61
CA GLY A 181 21.33 20.59 -12.67
C GLY A 181 19.93 20.87 -12.06
N ILE A 182 18.94 20.02 -12.33
CA ILE A 182 17.58 20.15 -11.80
C ILE A 182 17.53 19.52 -10.41
N SER A 183 17.46 20.37 -9.37
CA SER A 183 17.20 19.95 -7.99
C SER A 183 15.74 19.51 -7.86
N CYS A 184 15.52 18.20 -7.87
CA CYS A 184 14.24 17.63 -7.52
C CYS A 184 14.15 17.64 -5.99
N GLN A 185 13.11 18.26 -5.41
CA GLN A 185 12.79 17.98 -4.01
C GLN A 185 12.64 16.46 -3.88
N THR A 186 13.47 15.84 -3.05
CA THR A 186 13.51 14.39 -2.90
C THR A 186 12.23 13.92 -2.24
N GLY A 187 11.27 13.48 -3.05
CA GLY A 187 9.99 12.98 -2.57
C GLY A 187 8.83 13.83 -3.06
N THR A 188 8.47 13.65 -4.32
CA THR A 188 7.07 13.54 -4.76
C THR A 188 7.06 13.21 -6.23
N PRO A 189 6.30 12.19 -6.57
CA PRO A 189 5.28 12.43 -7.54
C PRO A 189 3.94 12.42 -6.80
N ILE A 190 3.40 13.64 -6.61
CA ILE A 190 1.95 13.96 -6.61
C ILE A 190 1.36 13.04 -7.69
N VAL A 191 0.26 12.27 -7.58
CA VAL A 191 -1.18 12.62 -7.62
C VAL A 191 -2.14 11.38 -7.59
N ALA A 192 -3.19 11.54 -6.77
CA ALA A 192 -4.65 11.30 -6.95
C ALA A 192 -5.27 10.32 -7.98
N SER A 193 -6.08 9.42 -7.41
CA SER A 193 -7.27 8.75 -7.98
C SER A 193 -8.46 9.71 -8.20
N PRO A 194 -9.51 9.34 -8.99
CA PRO A 194 -10.80 8.91 -8.40
C PRO A 194 -11.63 7.96 -9.32
N PRO A 195 -12.92 7.63 -9.03
CA PRO A 195 -13.51 6.95 -7.86
C PRO A 195 -14.37 5.70 -8.24
N ASN A 196 -14.45 4.71 -7.32
CA ASN A 196 -15.49 3.69 -7.03
C ASN A 196 -16.27 2.88 -8.11
N ASN A 197 -16.51 1.58 -7.76
CA ASN A 197 -17.71 0.69 -7.91
C ASN A 197 -17.23 -0.75 -8.30
N ASP A 198 -17.17 -1.83 -7.49
CA ASP A 198 -17.99 -2.37 -6.38
C ASP A 198 -17.14 -3.35 -5.47
N PRO A 199 -17.65 -3.92 -4.34
CA PRO A 199 -16.89 -4.15 -3.10
C PRO A 199 -16.43 -5.59 -2.82
N PRO A 200 -15.33 -5.81 -2.06
CA PRO A 200 -15.13 -7.03 -1.28
C PRO A 200 -15.45 -6.82 0.21
N THR A 201 -16.21 -7.74 0.80
CA THR A 201 -16.58 -7.80 2.22
C THR A 201 -15.36 -7.90 3.17
N PRO A 202 -15.37 -7.30 4.37
CA PRO A 202 -14.23 -7.29 5.29
C PRO A 202 -14.05 -8.61 6.07
N GLU A 203 -12.82 -9.16 6.07
CA GLU A 203 -12.41 -10.34 6.85
C GLU A 203 -12.34 -10.07 8.38
N PRO A 204 -12.62 -11.08 9.24
CA PRO A 204 -12.58 -10.96 10.70
C PRO A 204 -11.16 -10.90 11.30
N LEU A 205 -10.94 -10.01 12.27
CA LEU A 205 -9.69 -9.87 13.04
C LEU A 205 -9.67 -10.85 14.21
N THR A 206 -8.82 -11.88 14.17
CA THR A 206 -8.72 -12.91 15.22
C THR A 206 -7.64 -12.60 16.27
N ASN A 207 -7.71 -13.23 17.45
CA ASN A 207 -6.67 -13.18 18.51
C ASN A 207 -6.33 -11.78 19.04
N GLN A 208 -7.33 -10.94 19.20
CA GLN A 208 -7.22 -9.58 19.69
C GLN A 208 -7.35 -9.52 21.21
N TYR A 209 -6.37 -8.93 21.88
CA TYR A 209 -6.43 -8.57 23.30
C TYR A 209 -6.90 -7.14 23.42
N ILE A 210 -8.02 -6.90 24.10
CA ILE A 210 -8.62 -5.58 24.23
C ILE A 210 -8.17 -4.96 25.55
N HIS A 211 -7.43 -3.86 25.52
CA HIS A 211 -6.89 -3.21 26.72
C HIS A 211 -7.62 -1.91 27.01
N PRO A 212 -8.01 -1.62 28.27
CA PRO A 212 -8.42 -0.28 28.62
C PRO A 212 -7.22 0.68 28.44
N MET A 213 -7.45 1.84 27.84
CA MET A 213 -6.38 2.83 27.63
C MET A 213 -5.79 3.32 28.96
N ALA A 214 -6.58 3.26 30.05
CA ALA A 214 -6.13 3.55 31.40
C ALA A 214 -4.97 2.63 31.87
N ASN A 215 -4.85 1.40 31.36
CA ASN A 215 -3.75 0.49 31.69
C ASN A 215 -3.59 -0.61 30.62
N SER A 216 -2.51 -0.54 29.85
CA SER A 216 -2.21 -1.52 28.78
C SER A 216 -1.77 -2.90 29.28
N GLY A 217 -1.43 -3.04 30.57
CA GLY A 217 -1.16 -4.34 31.20
C GLY A 217 -2.44 -5.10 31.59
N LYS A 218 -3.61 -4.49 31.37
CA LYS A 218 -4.92 -5.07 31.63
C LYS A 218 -5.61 -5.46 30.33
N CYS A 219 -6.39 -6.53 30.37
CA CYS A 219 -7.07 -7.12 29.24
C CYS A 219 -8.53 -7.40 29.57
N LEU A 220 -9.41 -7.18 28.59
CA LEU A 220 -10.80 -7.62 28.60
C LEU A 220 -10.83 -9.15 28.64
N ALA A 221 -11.44 -9.70 29.67
CA ALA A 221 -11.45 -11.12 29.94
C ALA A 221 -12.86 -11.63 30.20
N VAL A 222 -13.06 -12.93 30.00
CA VAL A 222 -14.33 -13.60 30.31
C VAL A 222 -14.11 -14.60 31.43
N ALA A 223 -15.01 -14.61 32.41
CA ALA A 223 -14.89 -15.47 33.59
C ALA A 223 -14.98 -16.98 33.27
N SER A 224 -15.76 -17.37 32.25
CA SER A 224 -15.88 -18.76 31.78
C SER A 224 -16.50 -18.83 30.37
N ASN A 225 -16.50 -20.01 29.74
CA ASN A 225 -17.16 -20.26 28.44
C ASN A 225 -18.65 -20.65 28.58
N SER A 226 -19.36 -20.04 29.51
CA SER A 226 -20.80 -20.26 29.73
C SER A 226 -21.60 -19.03 29.35
N ASP A 227 -22.82 -19.22 28.85
CA ASP A 227 -23.74 -18.11 28.61
C ASP A 227 -24.03 -17.38 29.93
N GLY A 228 -23.97 -16.05 29.89
CA GLY A 228 -24.08 -15.20 31.08
C GLY A 228 -22.78 -14.98 31.84
N ALA A 229 -21.65 -15.57 31.41
CA ALA A 229 -20.37 -15.36 32.08
C ALA A 229 -19.94 -13.89 32.03
N ALA A 230 -19.42 -13.39 33.15
CA ALA A 230 -19.06 -11.99 33.29
C ALA A 230 -17.89 -11.59 32.38
N VAL A 231 -18.04 -10.42 31.76
CA VAL A 231 -16.94 -9.73 31.06
C VAL A 231 -16.26 -8.79 32.04
N THR A 232 -14.97 -8.98 32.27
CA THR A 232 -14.18 -8.32 33.31
C THR A 232 -12.90 -7.73 32.73
N VAL A 233 -12.18 -6.96 33.54
CA VAL A 233 -10.78 -6.64 33.28
C VAL A 233 -9.88 -7.53 34.15
N GLN A 234 -8.79 -8.03 33.59
CA GLN A 234 -7.79 -8.86 34.27
C GLN A 234 -6.38 -8.47 33.83
N ASP A 235 -5.35 -8.92 34.53
CA ASP A 235 -3.99 -8.89 34.01
C ASP A 235 -3.93 -9.65 32.69
N CYS A 236 -3.19 -9.11 31.74
CA CYS A 236 -3.02 -9.73 30.44
C CYS A 236 -2.23 -11.04 30.58
N GLN A 237 -2.80 -12.13 30.07
CA GLN A 237 -2.22 -13.47 30.06
C GLN A 237 -2.55 -14.16 28.74
N THR A 238 -1.69 -15.07 28.29
CA THR A 238 -1.91 -15.85 27.07
C THR A 238 -2.98 -16.91 27.33
N SER A 239 -4.25 -16.51 27.30
CA SER A 239 -5.38 -17.36 27.62
C SER A 239 -6.53 -17.14 26.65
N ASN A 240 -7.23 -18.22 26.31
CA ASN A 240 -8.40 -18.15 25.44
C ASN A 240 -9.54 -17.30 26.04
N SER A 241 -9.50 -16.98 27.34
CA SER A 241 -10.46 -16.08 27.99
C SER A 241 -10.23 -14.60 27.70
N GLN A 242 -9.16 -14.24 27.00
CA GLN A 242 -8.81 -12.87 26.63
C GLN A 242 -8.56 -12.66 25.13
N ALA A 243 -8.61 -13.75 24.34
CA ALA A 243 -8.37 -13.73 22.90
C ALA A 243 -9.69 -13.54 22.12
N TRP A 244 -10.01 -12.29 21.81
CA TRP A 244 -11.24 -11.92 21.11
C TRP A 244 -11.07 -11.95 19.59
N THR A 245 -12.16 -12.17 18.87
CA THR A 245 -12.25 -12.07 17.42
C THR A 245 -13.27 -10.98 17.07
N ILE A 246 -12.86 -9.99 16.28
CA ILE A 246 -13.71 -8.89 15.85
C ILE A 246 -14.08 -9.11 14.40
N THR A 247 -15.35 -9.37 14.15
CA THR A 247 -15.85 -9.65 12.80
C THR A 247 -16.22 -8.35 12.09
N GLY A 248 -16.13 -8.35 10.76
CA GLY A 248 -16.64 -7.25 9.91
C GLY A 248 -18.16 -7.07 9.97
N THR A 249 -18.86 -7.98 10.67
CA THR A 249 -20.33 -8.00 10.83
C THR A 249 -20.80 -7.41 12.16
N GLY A 250 -19.90 -6.87 12.99
CA GLY A 250 -20.24 -6.21 14.26
C GLY A 250 -20.19 -7.12 15.50
N LEU A 251 -19.95 -8.42 15.34
CA LEU A 251 -19.75 -9.33 16.48
C LEU A 251 -18.32 -9.25 17.01
N ILE A 252 -18.21 -9.17 18.34
CA ILE A 252 -16.95 -9.35 19.08
C ILE A 252 -17.04 -10.69 19.80
N SER A 253 -16.44 -11.72 19.21
CA SER A 253 -16.57 -13.10 19.66
C SER A 253 -15.34 -13.61 20.42
N ILE A 254 -15.52 -14.68 21.17
CA ILE A 254 -14.51 -15.38 21.97
C ILE A 254 -14.92 -16.86 22.08
N TYR A 255 -13.95 -17.75 22.29
CA TYR A 255 -14.16 -19.21 22.30
C TYR A 255 -14.86 -19.75 21.03
N GLY A 256 -14.76 -19.05 19.91
CA GLY A 256 -15.37 -19.42 18.63
C GLY A 256 -16.87 -19.15 18.50
N ASN A 257 -17.66 -19.15 19.59
CA ASN A 257 -19.12 -19.00 19.54
C ASN A 257 -19.76 -18.23 20.71
N LYS A 258 -18.98 -17.49 21.50
CA LYS A 258 -19.50 -16.56 22.51
C LYS A 258 -19.26 -15.14 22.05
N CYS A 259 -20.21 -14.24 22.26
CA CYS A 259 -20.15 -12.86 21.81
C CYS A 259 -20.34 -11.92 23.00
N LEU A 260 -19.64 -10.78 22.98
CA LEU A 260 -19.86 -9.68 23.91
C LEU A 260 -21.33 -9.25 23.84
N ASP A 261 -22.04 -9.32 24.95
CA ASP A 261 -23.49 -9.23 25.00
C ASP A 261 -23.96 -8.29 26.12
N VAL A 262 -24.96 -7.47 25.80
CA VAL A 262 -25.72 -6.70 26.79
C VAL A 262 -26.88 -7.56 27.31
N PRO A 263 -26.90 -7.95 28.60
CA PRO A 263 -27.92 -8.85 29.12
C PRO A 263 -29.34 -8.35 28.88
N SER A 264 -30.15 -9.21 28.24
CA SER A 264 -31.55 -8.94 27.90
C SER A 264 -31.78 -7.65 27.09
N GLY A 265 -30.74 -7.07 26.48
CA GLY A 265 -30.84 -5.79 25.77
C GLY A 265 -31.19 -4.61 26.66
N SER A 266 -30.86 -4.66 27.96
CA SER A 266 -31.09 -3.54 28.88
C SER A 266 -30.29 -2.31 28.47
N THR A 267 -30.95 -1.16 28.35
CA THR A 267 -30.31 0.14 28.04
C THR A 267 -29.97 0.97 29.28
N ALA A 268 -30.22 0.41 30.47
CA ALA A 268 -29.95 1.06 31.74
C ALA A 268 -28.44 1.29 31.91
N LEU A 269 -28.06 2.50 32.30
CA LEU A 269 -26.67 2.84 32.58
C LEU A 269 -26.13 1.96 33.71
N GLY A 270 -24.92 1.44 33.55
CA GLY A 270 -24.30 0.54 34.52
C GLY A 270 -24.71 -0.92 34.37
N THR A 271 -25.54 -1.27 33.38
CA THR A 271 -25.81 -2.67 33.03
C THR A 271 -24.48 -3.38 32.78
N LYS A 272 -24.21 -4.42 33.57
CA LYS A 272 -22.95 -5.18 33.48
C LYS A 272 -22.96 -6.11 32.29
N LEU A 273 -21.84 -6.20 31.60
CA LEU A 273 -21.71 -7.01 30.39
C LEU A 273 -21.50 -8.49 30.70
N GLN A 274 -21.89 -9.31 29.72
CA GLN A 274 -21.72 -10.75 29.75
C GLN A 274 -21.24 -11.24 28.38
N VAL A 275 -20.93 -12.53 28.28
CA VAL A 275 -20.91 -13.21 27.00
C VAL A 275 -22.16 -14.08 26.85
N TRP A 276 -22.58 -14.27 25.60
CA TRP A 276 -23.69 -15.15 25.26
C TRP A 276 -23.43 -15.82 23.91
N THR A 277 -24.07 -16.95 23.63
CA THR A 277 -23.99 -17.62 22.33
C THR A 277 -24.22 -16.64 21.18
N CYS A 278 -23.29 -16.62 20.22
CA CYS A 278 -23.28 -15.66 19.12
C CYS A 278 -24.51 -15.82 18.21
N SER A 279 -25.13 -14.71 17.85
CA SER A 279 -26.17 -14.65 16.81
C SER A 279 -26.08 -13.34 16.06
N GLN A 280 -25.97 -13.42 14.73
CA GLN A 280 -25.85 -12.25 13.87
C GLN A 280 -27.12 -11.37 13.87
N SER A 281 -28.28 -11.94 14.19
CA SER A 281 -29.55 -11.20 14.32
C SER A 281 -29.78 -10.63 15.72
N ASN A 282 -28.94 -10.98 16.70
CA ASN A 282 -29.08 -10.49 18.06
C ASN A 282 -28.48 -9.08 18.19
N ALA A 283 -29.35 -8.08 18.27
CA ALA A 283 -28.95 -6.68 18.44
C ALA A 283 -28.14 -6.41 19.72
N ASN A 284 -28.23 -7.27 20.74
CA ASN A 284 -27.50 -7.13 22.01
C ASN A 284 -26.00 -7.41 21.86
N GLN A 285 -25.58 -8.00 20.73
CA GLN A 285 -24.22 -8.44 20.45
C GLN A 285 -23.55 -7.63 19.34
N GLN A 286 -24.21 -6.58 18.85
CA GLN A 286 -23.73 -5.76 17.75
C GLN A 286 -22.93 -4.58 18.28
N TRP A 287 -21.65 -4.54 17.96
CA TRP A 287 -20.73 -3.51 18.40
C TRP A 287 -20.06 -2.84 17.21
N THR A 288 -19.91 -1.53 17.30
CA THR A 288 -19.26 -0.69 16.30
C THR A 288 -18.11 0.07 16.93
N LEU A 289 -16.99 0.19 16.21
CA LEU A 289 -15.90 1.06 16.63
C LEU A 289 -16.34 2.52 16.46
N GLY A 290 -16.39 3.25 17.57
CA GLY A 290 -16.67 4.67 17.60
C GLY A 290 -15.41 5.53 17.52
N ALA A 291 -15.62 6.85 17.54
CA ALA A 291 -14.52 7.81 17.66
C ALA A 291 -13.68 7.55 18.94
N ALA A 292 -12.42 7.99 18.92
CA ALA A 292 -11.49 7.89 20.04
C ALA A 292 -11.29 6.47 20.60
N GLN A 293 -11.40 5.42 19.77
CA GLN A 293 -11.22 4.02 20.16
C GLN A 293 -12.27 3.49 21.14
N THR A 294 -13.50 4.03 21.09
CA THR A 294 -14.65 3.52 21.86
C THR A 294 -15.27 2.29 21.19
N LEU A 295 -15.82 1.36 21.98
CA LEU A 295 -16.67 0.26 21.47
C LEU A 295 -18.12 0.59 21.77
N GLN A 296 -18.89 0.95 20.75
CA GLN A 296 -20.27 1.41 20.88
C GLN A 296 -21.25 0.28 20.60
N TRP A 297 -22.26 0.14 21.45
CA TRP A 297 -23.38 -0.73 21.20
C TRP A 297 -24.23 -0.17 20.05
N THR A 298 -24.28 -0.91 18.95
CA THR A 298 -24.78 -0.43 17.65
C THR A 298 -26.21 0.09 17.76
N GLY A 299 -26.40 1.38 17.42
CA GLY A 299 -27.71 2.03 17.40
C GLY A 299 -28.32 2.32 18.78
N LYS A 300 -27.57 2.17 19.88
CA LYS A 300 -28.08 2.36 21.25
C LYS A 300 -27.45 3.53 22.01
N SER A 301 -26.47 4.23 21.42
CA SER A 301 -25.74 5.36 22.05
C SER A 301 -25.19 4.99 23.44
N ARG A 302 -24.62 3.79 23.55
CA ARG A 302 -23.98 3.26 24.75
C ARG A 302 -22.60 2.73 24.38
N CYS A 303 -21.64 2.87 25.28
CA CYS A 303 -20.26 2.45 25.07
C CYS A 303 -19.87 1.37 26.08
N LEU A 304 -18.98 0.46 25.68
CA LEU A 304 -18.20 -0.36 26.60
C LEU A 304 -17.49 0.57 27.58
N ASP A 305 -17.63 0.30 28.86
CA ASP A 305 -17.15 1.16 29.93
C ASP A 305 -16.49 0.31 31.01
N LEU A 306 -15.26 0.70 31.36
CA LEU A 306 -14.56 0.19 32.52
C LEU A 306 -15.20 0.84 33.75
N THR A 307 -15.97 0.04 34.49
CA THR A 307 -16.74 0.49 35.66
C THR A 307 -15.85 1.30 36.60
N ASP A 308 -16.28 2.54 36.88
CA ASP A 308 -15.60 3.51 37.76
C ASP A 308 -14.14 3.79 37.38
N GLY A 309 -13.72 3.45 36.15
CA GLY A 309 -12.33 3.51 35.70
C GLY A 309 -11.38 2.54 36.43
N SER A 310 -11.90 1.63 37.25
CA SER A 310 -11.08 0.75 38.08
C SER A 310 -10.41 -0.34 37.25
N VAL A 311 -9.08 -0.40 37.31
CA VAL A 311 -8.25 -1.41 36.63
C VAL A 311 -7.98 -2.64 37.51
N ALA A 312 -8.68 -2.79 38.64
CA ALA A 312 -8.52 -3.95 39.51
C ALA A 312 -8.99 -5.24 38.80
N ASN A 313 -8.21 -6.32 38.96
CA ASN A 313 -8.56 -7.64 38.43
C ASN A 313 -9.94 -8.07 38.90
N GLY A 314 -10.77 -8.52 37.97
CA GLY A 314 -12.15 -8.93 38.22
C GLY A 314 -13.18 -7.79 38.16
N ASN A 315 -12.76 -6.53 37.98
CA ASN A 315 -13.72 -5.44 37.79
C ASN A 315 -14.58 -5.73 36.55
N ARG A 316 -15.90 -5.75 36.72
CA ARG A 316 -16.84 -6.13 35.66
C ARG A 316 -17.10 -4.94 34.74
N MET A 317 -17.03 -5.16 33.44
CA MET A 317 -17.33 -4.14 32.45
C MET A 317 -18.83 -3.82 32.42
N GLN A 318 -19.17 -2.62 32.01
CA GLN A 318 -20.55 -2.17 31.90
C GLN A 318 -20.80 -1.44 30.58
N ILE A 319 -22.06 -1.12 30.33
CA ILE A 319 -22.41 -0.08 29.37
C ILE A 319 -22.63 1.25 30.08
N TRP A 320 -22.19 2.34 29.46
CA TRP A 320 -22.46 3.70 29.93
C TRP A 320 -22.75 4.65 28.78
N SER A 321 -23.13 5.89 29.10
CA SER A 321 -23.23 6.97 28.11
C SER A 321 -21.86 7.19 27.48
N CYS A 322 -21.80 7.20 26.14
CA CYS A 322 -20.56 7.42 25.42
C CYS A 322 -19.98 8.80 25.72
N ALA A 323 -18.73 8.84 26.16
CA ALA A 323 -17.97 10.03 26.48
C ALA A 323 -16.51 9.85 26.04
N ASN A 324 -15.78 10.96 25.90
CA ASN A 324 -14.36 10.95 25.53
C ASN A 324 -13.47 10.85 26.78
N ASN A 325 -13.59 9.76 27.54
CA ASN A 325 -12.83 9.52 28.77
C ASN A 325 -12.05 8.19 28.70
N GLN A 326 -10.93 8.10 29.42
CA GLN A 326 -9.99 6.96 29.30
C GLN A 326 -10.61 5.62 29.70
N ASN A 327 -11.66 5.61 30.51
CA ASN A 327 -12.36 4.39 30.93
C ASN A 327 -13.32 3.82 29.86
N GLN A 328 -13.52 4.52 28.74
CA GLN A 328 -14.31 4.04 27.58
C GLN A 328 -13.47 3.85 26.31
N GLN A 329 -12.17 4.09 26.39
CA GLN A 329 -11.24 3.95 25.27
C GLN A 329 -10.46 2.67 25.40
N PHE A 330 -10.40 1.88 24.32
CA PHE A 330 -9.74 0.58 24.34
C PHE A 330 -8.81 0.38 23.15
N THR A 331 -7.57 -0.02 23.43
CA THR A 331 -6.60 -0.41 22.42
C THR A 331 -6.68 -1.91 22.18
N ARG A 332 -6.08 -2.39 21.08
CA ARG A 332 -6.03 -3.82 20.75
C ARG A 332 -4.64 -4.23 20.34
N THR A 333 -4.25 -5.46 20.69
CA THR A 333 -2.97 -6.03 20.30
C THR A 333 -3.12 -7.50 19.94
N ASP A 334 -2.16 -8.05 19.20
CA ASP A 334 -2.11 -9.46 18.82
C ASP A 334 -1.50 -10.36 19.93
N GLY A 335 -1.45 -9.90 21.18
CA GLY A 335 -0.88 -10.63 22.32
C GLY A 335 -0.99 -9.90 23.68
N PRO A 336 -0.93 -10.59 24.82
CA PRO A 336 -1.07 -9.97 26.14
C PRO A 336 0.18 -9.13 26.47
N GLY A 337 0.14 -7.83 26.20
CA GLY A 337 1.25 -6.92 26.51
C GLY A 337 1.71 -7.05 27.96
N SER A 338 3.00 -7.34 28.17
CA SER A 338 3.56 -7.52 29.52
C SER A 338 4.01 -6.19 30.12
N GLY A 339 3.52 -5.92 31.33
CA GLY A 339 4.11 -4.94 32.24
C GLY A 339 5.42 -5.46 32.82
N GLY A 340 6.42 -4.57 32.81
CA GLY A 340 7.68 -4.58 33.56
C GLY A 340 8.18 -5.87 34.21
N GLY A 341 9.28 -6.40 33.69
CA GLY A 341 10.14 -7.36 34.40
C GLY A 341 11.23 -7.89 33.47
N GLY A 342 12.49 -7.48 33.71
CA GLY A 342 13.63 -7.84 32.87
C GLY A 342 13.83 -9.35 32.75
N GLY A 343 14.11 -9.79 31.53
CA GLY A 343 14.44 -11.17 31.19
C GLY A 343 14.25 -11.38 29.69
N GLY A 344 15.34 -11.62 28.96
CA GLY A 344 15.35 -11.73 27.51
C GLY A 344 14.30 -12.71 26.97
N GLY A 345 13.44 -12.22 26.09
CA GLY A 345 12.47 -13.01 25.34
C GLY A 345 12.10 -12.25 24.08
N GLY A 346 12.80 -12.54 22.98
CA GLY A 346 12.59 -11.88 21.70
C GLY A 346 11.16 -12.10 21.21
N GLY A 347 10.51 -11.01 20.79
CA GLY A 347 9.24 -11.11 20.07
C GLY A 347 9.40 -12.06 18.88
N SER A 348 8.38 -12.86 18.60
CA SER A 348 8.36 -13.66 17.38
C SER A 348 8.49 -12.73 16.17
N ALA A 349 9.39 -13.05 15.25
CA ALA A 349 9.58 -12.23 14.07
C ALA A 349 8.30 -12.22 13.22
N LYS A 350 7.90 -11.03 12.78
CA LYS A 350 6.66 -10.76 12.06
C LYS A 350 6.96 -10.06 10.76
N THR A 351 6.11 -10.24 9.77
CA THR A 351 6.10 -9.38 8.59
C THR A 351 5.38 -8.07 8.91
N ILE A 352 5.95 -6.93 8.48
CA ILE A 352 5.28 -5.63 8.61
C ILE A 352 4.68 -5.30 7.25
N ARG A 353 3.36 -5.17 7.15
CA ARG A 353 2.67 -4.96 5.87
C ARG A 353 1.95 -3.62 5.89
N PRO A 354 2.01 -2.81 4.83
CA PRO A 354 1.18 -1.62 4.80
C PRO A 354 -0.30 -1.98 4.82
N ASN A 355 -1.11 -1.06 5.32
CA ASN A 355 -2.55 -1.23 5.51
C ASN A 355 -3.23 -1.85 4.29
N LYS A 356 -4.10 -2.83 4.52
CA LYS A 356 -4.88 -3.52 3.47
C LYS A 356 -4.06 -4.18 2.35
N SER A 357 -2.73 -4.32 2.50
CA SER A 357 -1.91 -5.13 1.60
C SER A 357 -1.60 -6.47 2.24
N GLY A 358 -2.19 -7.55 1.70
CA GLY A 358 -1.87 -8.92 2.10
C GLY A 358 -0.56 -9.43 1.49
N SER A 359 -0.14 -8.84 0.37
CA SER A 359 0.96 -9.33 -0.46
C SER A 359 2.23 -8.50 -0.38
N THR A 360 2.23 -7.36 0.32
CA THR A 360 3.40 -6.47 0.40
C THR A 360 3.93 -6.41 1.82
N CYS A 361 5.24 -6.50 1.97
CA CYS A 361 5.99 -6.51 3.21
C CYS A 361 7.07 -5.42 3.18
N LEU A 362 7.22 -4.75 4.32
CA LEU A 362 8.38 -3.95 4.67
C LEU A 362 9.61 -4.86 4.62
N SER A 363 10.60 -4.48 3.82
CA SER A 363 11.72 -5.34 3.48
C SER A 363 13.01 -4.55 3.49
N ALA A 364 14.03 -5.08 4.14
CA ALA A 364 15.39 -4.61 3.93
C ALA A 364 15.92 -5.14 2.59
N VAL A 365 16.54 -4.29 1.78
CA VAL A 365 17.07 -4.73 0.47
C VAL A 365 18.30 -5.64 0.59
N SER A 366 19.06 -5.51 1.68
CA SER A 366 20.19 -6.38 2.04
C SER A 366 20.47 -6.30 3.55
N ASN A 367 21.43 -7.07 4.05
CA ASN A 367 21.87 -7.04 5.47
C ASN A 367 23.02 -6.04 5.75
N ASN A 368 23.36 -5.19 4.78
CA ASN A 368 24.41 -4.19 4.95
C ASN A 368 23.88 -2.97 5.71
N ASN A 369 24.74 -2.32 6.49
CA ASN A 369 24.41 -1.01 7.06
C ASN A 369 24.13 -0.01 5.93
N GLY A 370 23.06 0.78 6.08
CA GLY A 370 22.62 1.73 5.07
C GLY A 370 21.76 1.11 3.97
N ALA A 371 21.46 -0.18 4.04
CA ALA A 371 20.54 -0.81 3.11
C ALA A 371 19.13 -0.22 3.28
N ALA A 372 18.52 0.18 2.16
CA ALA A 372 17.20 0.78 2.13
C ALA A 372 16.13 -0.18 2.67
N VAL A 373 15.09 0.41 3.27
CA VAL A 373 13.85 -0.28 3.60
C VAL A 373 12.78 0.09 2.58
N VAL A 374 12.16 -0.92 1.98
CA VAL A 374 11.24 -0.80 0.85
C VAL A 374 10.02 -1.70 1.06
N ALA A 375 8.94 -1.41 0.34
CA ALA A 375 7.82 -2.34 0.15
C ALA A 375 8.20 -3.37 -0.93
N GLN A 376 8.09 -4.66 -0.62
CA GLN A 376 8.32 -5.77 -1.57
C GLN A 376 7.23 -6.82 -1.41
N PRO A 377 7.03 -7.74 -2.37
CA PRO A 377 6.17 -8.89 -2.18
C PRO A 377 6.58 -9.68 -0.93
N CYS A 378 5.59 -10.09 -0.14
CA CYS A 378 5.83 -10.94 1.02
C CYS A 378 6.33 -12.31 0.59
N VAL A 379 7.45 -12.73 1.16
CA VAL A 379 8.08 -14.04 0.96
C VAL A 379 8.15 -14.74 2.30
N THR A 380 7.46 -15.88 2.40
CA THR A 380 7.42 -16.69 3.62
C THR A 380 8.83 -17.08 4.06
N GLY A 381 9.19 -16.76 5.31
CA GLY A 381 10.50 -17.10 5.88
C GLY A 381 11.67 -16.22 5.42
N ALA A 382 11.45 -15.19 4.59
CA ALA A 382 12.52 -14.32 4.14
C ALA A 382 13.05 -13.43 5.27
N ALA A 383 14.29 -13.68 5.71
CA ALA A 383 14.90 -13.03 6.87
C ALA A 383 14.95 -11.49 6.80
N ASN A 384 14.94 -10.91 5.59
CA ASN A 384 14.90 -9.47 5.36
C ASN A 384 13.50 -8.84 5.48
N GLN A 385 12.46 -9.66 5.70
CA GLN A 385 11.07 -9.24 5.91
C GLN A 385 10.55 -9.64 7.30
N GLN A 386 11.38 -10.29 8.09
CA GLN A 386 11.08 -10.75 9.44
C GLN A 386 11.57 -9.72 10.45
N TRP A 387 10.63 -8.93 10.98
CA TRP A 387 10.88 -7.84 11.90
C TRP A 387 10.48 -8.24 13.33
N THR A 388 11.37 -7.99 14.28
CA THR A 388 11.15 -8.25 15.70
C THR A 388 11.15 -6.95 16.46
N GLN A 389 10.04 -6.63 17.14
CA GLN A 389 10.03 -5.48 18.03
C GLN A 389 10.75 -5.84 19.34
N ASN A 390 11.74 -5.05 19.74
CA ASN A 390 12.49 -5.26 20.98
C ASN A 390 12.95 -3.92 21.57
N GLY A 391 12.56 -3.63 22.81
CA GLY A 391 13.09 -2.48 23.56
C GLY A 391 12.95 -1.14 22.83
N GLY A 392 11.84 -0.90 22.13
CA GLY A 392 11.61 0.32 21.34
C GLY A 392 12.29 0.34 19.97
N THR A 393 12.87 -0.77 19.52
CA THR A 393 13.46 -0.90 18.17
C THR A 393 12.71 -1.93 17.33
N LEU A 394 12.83 -1.86 16.01
CA LEU A 394 12.36 -2.88 15.06
C LEU A 394 13.57 -3.56 14.43
N LEU A 395 13.87 -4.79 14.86
CA LEU A 395 15.02 -5.55 14.42
C LEU A 395 14.71 -6.35 13.16
N VAL A 396 15.67 -6.45 12.25
CA VAL A 396 15.67 -7.36 11.09
C VAL A 396 17.03 -8.03 10.99
N HIS A 397 17.10 -9.21 10.37
CA HIS A 397 18.33 -10.03 10.31
C HIS A 397 18.94 -10.38 11.68
N GLY A 398 18.17 -10.25 12.77
CA GLY A 398 18.60 -10.56 14.14
C GLY A 398 19.56 -9.55 14.78
N ASN A 399 20.17 -8.63 14.02
CA ASN A 399 21.15 -7.66 14.55
C ASN A 399 21.14 -6.26 13.90
N LYS A 400 20.17 -5.97 13.01
CA LYS A 400 19.99 -4.66 12.39
C LYS A 400 18.68 -4.06 12.86
N CYS A 401 18.61 -2.74 12.94
CA CYS A 401 17.45 -1.99 13.39
C CYS A 401 16.95 -1.08 12.27
N LEU A 402 15.63 -0.90 12.19
CA LEU A 402 15.02 0.16 11.38
C LEU A 402 15.56 1.51 11.86
N ASP A 403 16.10 2.28 10.93
CA ASP A 403 16.90 3.48 11.20
C ASP A 403 16.49 4.60 10.24
N VAL A 404 16.36 5.82 10.75
CA VAL A 404 16.21 7.02 9.91
C VAL A 404 17.58 7.44 9.41
N THR A 405 17.79 7.43 8.10
CA THR A 405 19.08 7.80 7.49
C THR A 405 19.55 9.16 7.99
N ASP A 406 20.77 9.19 8.54
CA ASP A 406 21.45 10.35 9.13
C ASP A 406 20.65 11.04 10.25
N GLY A 407 19.65 10.38 10.82
CA GLY A 407 18.72 10.98 11.79
C GLY A 407 17.95 12.18 11.22
N ASN A 408 17.75 12.24 9.90
CA ASN A 408 17.11 13.37 9.23
C ASN A 408 15.66 13.55 9.73
N THR A 409 15.38 14.73 10.28
CA THR A 409 14.07 15.09 10.87
C THR A 409 13.14 15.79 9.88
N SER A 410 13.46 15.80 8.59
CA SER A 410 12.59 16.32 7.53
C SER A 410 11.54 15.29 7.12
N ASN A 411 10.37 15.75 6.67
CA ASN A 411 9.44 14.86 5.97
C ASN A 411 10.11 14.28 4.71
N GLY A 412 9.86 12.99 4.45
CA GLY A 412 10.49 12.26 3.36
C GLY A 412 11.87 11.69 3.69
N ALA A 413 12.35 11.81 4.94
CA ALA A 413 13.61 11.19 5.36
C ALA A 413 13.57 9.67 5.13
N LYS A 414 14.64 9.14 4.52
CA LYS A 414 14.77 7.73 4.14
C LYS A 414 14.79 6.84 5.38
N LEU A 415 14.14 5.68 5.27
CA LEU A 415 14.41 4.58 6.18
C LEU A 415 15.42 3.62 5.58
N GLN A 416 16.35 3.21 6.43
CA GLN A 416 17.37 2.22 6.16
C GLN A 416 17.40 1.21 7.30
N ILE A 417 18.28 0.21 7.18
CA ILE A 417 18.70 -0.60 8.31
C ILE A 417 20.13 -0.23 8.71
N TRP A 418 20.40 -0.30 10.01
CA TRP A 418 21.73 -0.08 10.56
C TRP A 418 21.99 -0.98 11.76
N ALA A 419 23.24 -1.10 12.20
CA ALA A 419 23.57 -1.76 13.45
C ALA A 419 22.75 -1.17 14.62
N CYS A 420 22.14 -2.03 15.43
CA CYS A 420 21.30 -1.64 16.55
C CYS A 420 22.10 -1.00 17.68
N ASN A 421 21.88 0.29 17.96
CA ASN A 421 22.54 1.04 19.04
C ASN A 421 21.53 1.79 19.94
N PRO A 422 20.50 1.12 20.51
CA PRO A 422 19.40 1.79 21.20
C PRO A 422 19.79 2.52 22.51
N GLY A 423 20.93 2.19 23.11
CA GLY A 423 21.37 2.74 24.40
C GLY A 423 22.26 3.99 24.34
N GLN A 424 22.64 4.48 23.16
CA GLN A 424 23.61 5.58 23.00
C GLN A 424 22.96 6.93 22.62
N GLY A 425 21.68 7.14 22.92
CA GLY A 425 20.98 8.36 22.52
C GLY A 425 20.67 8.43 21.02
N ASN A 426 20.79 7.31 20.28
CA ASN A 426 20.40 7.26 18.89
C ASN A 426 18.87 7.19 18.75
N ALA A 427 18.25 8.37 18.79
CA ALA A 427 16.81 8.51 18.60
C ALA A 427 16.34 7.92 17.26
N ALA A 428 17.19 7.86 16.21
CA ALA A 428 16.83 7.44 14.86
C ALA A 428 16.35 5.98 14.74
N GLN A 429 16.53 5.17 15.79
CA GLN A 429 16.15 3.76 15.81
C GLN A 429 15.00 3.46 16.79
N GLN A 430 14.41 4.49 17.39
CA GLN A 430 13.42 4.35 18.46
C GLN A 430 12.00 4.52 17.91
N TRP A 431 11.23 3.44 17.91
CA TRP A 431 9.91 3.31 17.31
C TRP A 431 8.87 2.81 18.32
N THR A 432 7.67 3.38 18.24
CA THR A 432 6.49 2.90 18.98
C THR A 432 5.40 2.54 17.98
N VAL A 433 4.81 1.35 18.10
CA VAL A 433 3.63 0.98 17.31
C VAL A 433 2.38 1.36 18.08
N SER A 434 1.56 2.24 17.52
CA SER A 434 0.32 2.70 18.14
C SER A 434 -0.83 1.71 17.93
N ALA A 435 -1.90 1.86 18.70
CA ALA A 435 -3.14 1.10 18.51
C ALA A 435 -3.82 1.36 17.15
N ALA A 436 -3.56 2.53 16.55
CA ALA A 436 -4.00 2.84 15.19
C ALA A 436 -3.05 2.27 14.13
N ARG A 437 -2.11 1.40 14.52
CA ARG A 437 -1.11 0.73 13.68
C ARG A 437 -0.13 1.70 13.03
N ALA A 438 0.07 2.88 13.62
CA ALA A 438 1.14 3.79 13.22
C ALA A 438 2.46 3.32 13.83
N ILE A 439 3.55 3.30 13.07
CA ILE A 439 4.89 3.09 13.65
C ILE A 439 5.53 4.46 13.83
N SER A 440 5.41 5.07 15.01
CA SER A 440 5.87 6.43 15.28
C SER A 440 7.32 6.50 15.74
N TRP A 441 8.07 7.46 15.21
CA TRP A 441 9.41 7.82 15.63
C TRP A 441 9.37 8.59 16.96
N ASN A 442 9.93 7.98 18.01
CA ASN A 442 9.82 8.48 19.38
C ASN A 442 10.38 9.91 19.52
N GLY A 443 9.56 10.82 20.04
CA GLY A 443 9.94 12.21 20.30
C GLY A 443 10.11 13.09 19.06
N ARG A 444 9.70 12.62 17.87
CA ARG A 444 9.90 13.35 16.60
C ARG A 444 8.62 13.71 15.84
N ASN A 445 7.44 13.36 16.34
CA ASN A 445 6.12 13.60 15.70
C ASN A 445 6.04 13.10 14.25
N LYS A 446 6.78 12.04 13.93
CA LYS A 446 6.77 11.39 12.61
C LYS A 446 6.46 9.92 12.72
N CYS A 447 5.98 9.32 11.64
CA CYS A 447 5.72 7.90 11.53
C CYS A 447 6.41 7.31 10.31
N VAL A 448 6.66 6.01 10.35
CA VAL A 448 6.93 5.20 9.16
C VAL A 448 5.77 5.39 8.19
N ASP A 449 6.11 5.83 7.00
CA ASP A 449 5.21 6.26 5.97
C ASP A 449 5.57 5.49 4.70
N LEU A 450 4.61 4.74 4.18
CA LEU A 450 4.73 4.15 2.86
C LEU A 450 4.66 5.32 1.89
N THR A 451 5.75 5.60 1.17
CA THR A 451 5.81 6.78 0.32
C THR A 451 4.63 6.77 -0.65
N ASP A 452 3.81 7.83 -0.57
CA ASP A 452 2.59 8.01 -1.35
C ASP A 452 1.55 6.87 -1.22
N GLY A 453 1.68 5.99 -0.21
CA GLY A 453 0.81 4.83 0.01
C GLY A 453 0.95 3.69 -1.00
N ARG A 454 2.00 3.69 -1.83
CA ARG A 454 2.15 2.70 -2.93
C ARG A 454 2.72 1.38 -2.45
N THR A 455 2.01 0.28 -2.70
CA THR A 455 2.45 -1.08 -2.29
C THR A 455 3.29 -1.80 -3.35
N THR A 456 3.64 -1.10 -4.44
CA THR A 456 4.47 -1.61 -5.53
C THR A 456 5.84 -2.04 -5.03
N THR A 457 6.36 -3.15 -5.56
CA THR A 457 7.70 -3.65 -5.26
C THR A 457 8.76 -2.56 -5.46
N GLY A 458 9.64 -2.43 -4.47
CA GLY A 458 10.69 -1.41 -4.43
C GLY A 458 10.21 -0.05 -3.93
N ASN A 459 8.90 0.16 -3.68
CA ASN A 459 8.45 1.46 -3.19
C ASN A 459 9.14 1.81 -1.89
N ARG A 460 9.61 3.04 -1.82
CA ARG A 460 10.39 3.55 -0.71
C ARG A 460 9.53 3.67 0.54
N ILE A 461 10.19 3.48 1.68
CA ILE A 461 9.64 3.79 2.99
C ILE A 461 10.36 5.02 3.53
N GLN A 462 9.61 5.94 4.10
CA GLN A 462 10.11 7.20 4.62
C GLN A 462 9.56 7.49 6.01
N THR A 463 9.99 8.58 6.61
CA THR A 463 9.25 9.19 7.71
C THR A 463 8.45 10.39 7.23
N TRP A 464 7.28 10.56 7.81
CA TRP A 464 6.43 11.72 7.55
C TRP A 464 5.70 12.13 8.81
N ASP A 465 5.34 13.41 8.93
CA ASP A 465 4.54 13.92 10.03
C ASP A 465 3.26 13.09 10.18
N CYS A 466 2.91 12.78 11.41
CA CYS A 466 1.76 11.96 11.69
C CYS A 466 1.13 12.31 13.03
N SER A 467 -0.15 11.96 13.15
CA SER A 467 -0.78 11.73 14.44
C SER A 467 -0.78 10.21 14.69
N PRO A 468 0.02 9.67 15.62
CA PRO A 468 0.07 8.23 15.85
C PRO A 468 -1.28 7.63 16.26
N SER A 469 -2.20 8.42 16.82
CA SER A 469 -3.56 8.00 17.18
C SER A 469 -4.54 8.04 16.00
N SER A 470 -4.19 8.72 14.90
CA SER A 470 -4.98 8.81 13.67
C SER A 470 -4.05 8.95 12.46
N PRO A 471 -3.22 7.94 12.18
CA PRO A 471 -2.25 7.95 11.09
C PRO A 471 -2.95 8.01 9.73
N GLY A 472 -2.25 8.57 8.74
CA GLY A 472 -2.68 8.49 7.35
C GLY A 472 -2.78 7.03 6.89
N ALA A 473 -3.57 6.75 5.86
CA ALA A 473 -3.78 5.38 5.38
C ALA A 473 -2.47 4.67 4.97
N ASN A 474 -1.50 5.44 4.47
CA ASN A 474 -0.16 5.01 4.10
C ASN A 474 0.83 4.92 5.28
N GLN A 475 0.42 5.31 6.48
CA GLN A 475 1.20 5.25 7.72
C GLN A 475 0.70 4.15 8.66
N ILE A 476 -0.24 3.33 8.18
CA ILE A 476 -0.82 2.21 8.92
C ILE A 476 -0.12 0.93 8.48
N TRP A 477 0.35 0.15 9.45
CA TRP A 477 1.16 -1.05 9.24
C TRP A 477 0.67 -2.23 10.08
N ASN A 478 0.40 -3.37 9.44
CA ASN A 478 0.02 -4.63 10.06
C ASN A 478 1.27 -5.44 10.40
N LEU A 479 1.42 -5.85 11.66
CA LEU A 479 2.53 -6.68 12.11
C LEU A 479 2.05 -8.14 12.19
N VAL A 480 2.13 -8.85 11.06
CA VAL A 480 1.55 -10.18 10.83
C VAL A 480 2.58 -11.28 10.80
#